data_AF-G6Y7A1-F1
#
_entry.id   AF-G6Y7A1-F1
#
_cell.length_a   1.000
_cell.length_b   1.000
_cell.length_c   1.000
_cell.angle_alpha   90.00
_cell.angle_beta   90.00
_cell.angle_gamma   90.00
#
_symmetry.space_group_name_H-M   'P 1'
#
loop_
_entity.id
_entity.type
_entity.pdbx_description
1 polymer ?
#
loop_
_entity_poly.entity_id
_entity_poly.type
_entity_poly.pdbx_seq_one_letter_code
_entity_poly.pdbx_strand_id
1 'polypeptide(L)'
;MSNELTMHATTIVTVRKGSKVVIAGDGQVSLGQTIMKGNAKKVRRIGKGGNVIAGFAGATADAFTLLERLEAKLEQYPEQLTRACVELAKDWRTDRYLRRLEAMMLVADKSVSLALTGTGDVLEPEHGVMAIGSGGNYALAAARALMDSDKDAEEIARKAMQIASDICVYTNNNFVIETLDAA
;
A
#
# COMPACT_ATOMS: atom_id res chain seq x y z
N MET A 1 30.98 -0.76 12.95
CA MET A 1 29.72 -0.15 12.46
C MET A 1 29.48 -0.70 11.08
N SER A 2 28.75 -1.81 10.97
CA SER A 2 28.35 -2.35 9.66
C SER A 2 27.39 -1.35 9.04
N ASN A 3 27.83 -0.72 7.95
CA ASN A 3 26.98 0.11 7.12
C ASN A 3 26.06 -0.84 6.35
N GLU A 4 25.06 -1.42 7.02
CA GLU A 4 24.06 -2.26 6.36
C GLU A 4 23.31 -1.38 5.38
N LEU A 5 23.43 -1.71 4.09
CA LEU A 5 22.75 -1.01 3.02
C LEU A 5 21.24 -1.23 3.16
N THR A 6 20.54 -0.23 3.71
CA THR A 6 19.09 -0.24 3.87
C THR A 6 18.41 -0.14 2.51
N MET A 7 17.40 -0.97 2.28
CA MET A 7 16.57 -0.91 1.08
C MET A 7 15.39 0.05 1.32
N HIS A 8 15.24 1.05 0.46
CA HIS A 8 14.10 1.97 0.44
C HIS A 8 13.21 1.69 -0.78
N ALA A 9 12.00 1.15 -0.56
CA ALA A 9 11.00 0.99 -1.63
C ALA A 9 9.62 0.65 -1.07
N THR A 10 8.52 1.16 -1.61
CA THR A 10 8.24 2.38 -2.38
C THR A 10 7.31 3.22 -1.48
N THR A 11 6.93 4.43 -1.86
CA THR A 11 5.83 5.16 -1.24
C THR A 11 4.51 4.69 -1.82
N ILE A 12 3.53 4.36 -0.96
CA ILE A 12 2.18 3.97 -1.37
C ILE A 12 1.16 4.71 -0.52
N VAL A 13 0.08 5.18 -1.13
CA VAL A 13 -1.05 5.84 -0.47
C VAL A 13 -2.36 5.20 -0.91
N THR A 14 -3.30 5.05 0.03
CA THR A 14 -4.70 4.74 -0.23
C THR A 14 -5.55 5.95 0.07
N VAL A 15 -6.50 6.26 -0.81
CA VAL A 15 -7.46 7.36 -0.68
C VAL A 15 -8.85 6.84 -1.03
N ARG A 16 -9.76 6.89 -0.06
CA ARG A 16 -11.18 6.60 -0.22
C ARG A 16 -11.96 7.90 -0.04
N LYS A 17 -12.65 8.34 -1.08
CA LYS A 17 -13.48 9.55 -1.06
C LYS A 17 -14.63 9.45 -2.04
N GLY A 18 -15.84 9.78 -1.56
CA GLY A 18 -17.06 9.65 -2.36
C GLY A 18 -17.25 8.21 -2.82
N SER A 19 -17.55 8.02 -4.11
CA SER A 19 -17.79 6.71 -4.72
C SER A 19 -16.54 6.05 -5.30
N LYS A 20 -15.33 6.43 -4.85
CA LYS A 20 -14.08 5.85 -5.36
C LYS A 20 -13.10 5.51 -4.24
N VAL A 21 -12.34 4.45 -4.46
CA VAL A 21 -11.12 4.14 -3.72
C VAL A 21 -9.95 3.97 -4.67
N VAL A 22 -8.81 4.54 -4.29
CA VAL A 22 -7.60 4.57 -5.09
C VAL A 22 -6.43 4.10 -4.25
N ILE A 23 -5.57 3.25 -4.80
CA ILE A 23 -4.22 3.02 -4.26
C ILE A 23 -3.23 3.47 -5.31
N ALA A 24 -2.30 4.33 -4.90
CA ALA A 24 -1.23 4.85 -5.73
C ALA A 24 0.11 4.52 -5.11
N GLY A 25 1.13 4.28 -5.93
CA GLY A 25 2.49 4.08 -5.46
C GLY A 25 3.53 4.49 -6.49
N ASP A 26 4.70 4.91 -6.03
CA ASP A 26 5.81 5.26 -6.90
C ASP A 26 6.65 4.03 -7.30
N GLY A 27 7.60 4.24 -8.21
CA GLY A 27 8.42 3.18 -8.79
C GLY A 27 9.84 3.10 -8.26
N GLN A 28 10.24 3.97 -7.32
CA GLN A 28 11.62 4.06 -6.88
C GLN A 28 12.01 2.94 -5.90
N VAL A 29 13.11 2.27 -6.22
CA VAL A 29 13.82 1.34 -5.35
C VAL A 29 15.23 1.87 -5.19
N SER A 30 15.63 2.14 -3.95
CA SER A 30 16.96 2.63 -3.61
C SER A 30 17.64 1.67 -2.64
N LEU A 31 18.95 1.46 -2.82
CA LEU A 31 19.80 0.72 -1.90
C LEU A 31 20.80 1.70 -1.29
N GLY A 32 20.60 2.01 -0.01
CA GLY A 32 21.21 3.18 0.62
C GLY A 32 20.87 4.44 -0.17
N GLN A 33 21.91 5.15 -0.61
CA GLN A 33 21.79 6.42 -1.34
C GLN A 33 21.71 6.26 -2.88
N THR A 34 21.72 5.02 -3.39
CA THR A 34 21.78 4.75 -4.83
C THR A 34 20.43 4.27 -5.34
N ILE A 35 19.90 4.93 -6.37
CA ILE A 35 18.70 4.48 -7.09
C ILE A 35 19.04 3.23 -7.90
N MET A 36 18.39 2.10 -7.58
CA MET A 36 18.54 0.85 -8.32
C MET A 36 17.57 0.76 -9.50
N LYS A 37 16.33 1.21 -9.30
CA LYS A 37 15.24 1.08 -10.27
C LYS A 37 14.21 2.19 -10.03
N GLY A 38 13.69 2.78 -11.10
CA GLY A 38 12.69 3.86 -11.01
C GLY A 38 11.28 3.46 -11.45
N ASN A 39 11.04 2.20 -11.82
CA ASN A 39 9.77 1.73 -12.39
C ASN A 39 9.29 0.41 -11.77
N ALA A 40 9.49 0.23 -10.47
CA ALA A 40 8.84 -0.86 -9.74
C ALA A 40 7.32 -0.72 -9.81
N LYS A 41 6.60 -1.85 -9.90
CA LYS A 41 5.13 -1.88 -9.88
C LYS A 41 4.68 -2.68 -8.66
N LYS A 42 4.41 -1.96 -7.57
CA LYS A 42 4.03 -2.54 -6.27
C LYS A 42 2.56 -2.40 -5.92
N VAL A 43 1.80 -1.72 -6.77
CA VAL A 43 0.35 -1.65 -6.73
C VAL A 43 -0.22 -2.55 -7.83
N ARG A 44 -1.24 -3.34 -7.50
CA ARG A 44 -1.93 -4.22 -8.45
C ARG A 44 -3.34 -4.55 -7.96
N ARG A 45 -4.17 -5.05 -8.86
CA ARG A 45 -5.45 -5.68 -8.50
C ARG A 45 -5.25 -7.16 -8.21
N ILE A 46 -5.98 -7.67 -7.23
CA ILE A 46 -6.02 -9.08 -6.81
C ILE A 46 -7.47 -9.53 -6.62
N GLY A 47 -7.64 -10.83 -6.35
CA GLY A 47 -8.95 -11.43 -6.14
C GLY A 47 -9.73 -11.65 -7.44
N LYS A 48 -10.88 -12.32 -7.33
CA LYS A 48 -11.67 -12.73 -8.49
C LYS A 48 -12.16 -11.50 -9.26
N GLY A 49 -11.70 -11.36 -10.51
CA GLY A 49 -12.05 -10.23 -11.37
C GLY A 49 -11.38 -8.90 -10.99
N GLY A 50 -10.35 -8.91 -10.13
CA GLY A 50 -9.61 -7.70 -9.75
C GLY A 50 -10.43 -6.73 -8.89
N ASN A 51 -11.28 -7.26 -8.01
CA ASN A 51 -12.18 -6.52 -7.14
C ASN A 51 -11.52 -5.98 -5.85
N VAL A 52 -10.24 -6.28 -5.64
CA VAL A 52 -9.42 -5.76 -4.54
C VAL A 52 -8.17 -5.12 -5.13
N ILE A 53 -7.78 -3.96 -4.63
CA ILE A 53 -6.49 -3.33 -4.91
C ILE A 53 -5.54 -3.61 -3.75
N ALA A 54 -4.30 -3.98 -4.04
CA ALA A 54 -3.25 -4.16 -3.05
C ALA A 54 -1.98 -3.40 -3.46
N GLY A 55 -1.37 -2.72 -2.49
CA GLY A 55 -0.06 -2.08 -2.58
C GLY A 55 0.83 -2.52 -1.41
N PHE A 56 2.13 -2.69 -1.64
CA PHE A 56 3.08 -3.06 -0.57
C PHE A 56 4.35 -2.20 -0.53
N ALA A 57 4.85 -1.93 0.67
CA ALA A 57 6.19 -1.39 0.89
C ALA A 57 7.05 -2.45 1.58
N GLY A 58 8.30 -2.62 1.13
CA GLY A 58 9.19 -3.70 1.58
C GLY A 58 9.78 -4.53 0.43
N ALA A 59 10.37 -5.68 0.75
CA ALA A 59 11.02 -6.53 -0.24
C ALA A 59 10.01 -7.16 -1.21
N THR A 60 10.41 -7.32 -2.46
CA THR A 60 9.52 -7.86 -3.51
C THR A 60 9.12 -9.31 -3.25
N ALA A 61 10.03 -10.13 -2.72
CA ALA A 61 9.74 -11.53 -2.42
C ALA A 61 8.65 -11.67 -1.34
N ASP A 62 8.80 -10.93 -0.24
CA ASP A 62 7.84 -10.86 0.86
C ASP A 62 6.44 -10.52 0.36
N ALA A 63 6.36 -9.54 -0.55
CA ALA A 63 5.10 -9.11 -1.10
C ALA A 63 4.40 -10.16 -1.96
N PHE A 64 5.14 -10.88 -2.82
CA PHE A 64 4.55 -11.98 -3.58
C PHE A 64 3.99 -13.04 -2.64
N THR A 65 4.74 -13.44 -1.61
CA THR A 65 4.28 -14.40 -0.61
C THR A 65 3.02 -13.93 0.12
N LEU A 66 2.97 -12.67 0.55
CA LEU A 66 1.81 -12.12 1.25
C LEU A 66 0.58 -11.97 0.35
N LEU A 67 0.78 -11.57 -0.91
CA LEU A 67 -0.29 -11.45 -1.89
C LEU A 67 -0.90 -12.81 -2.24
N GLU A 68 -0.07 -13.82 -2.50
CA GLU A 68 -0.54 -15.19 -2.78
C GLU A 68 -1.36 -15.74 -1.61
N ARG A 69 -0.91 -15.51 -0.36
CA ARG A 69 -1.66 -15.91 0.83
C ARG A 69 -2.95 -15.10 0.98
N LEU A 70 -2.94 -13.81 0.69
CA LEU A 70 -4.15 -12.99 0.72
C LEU A 70 -5.16 -13.47 -0.31
N GLU A 71 -4.73 -13.79 -1.53
CA GLU A 71 -5.59 -14.34 -2.58
C GLU A 71 -6.24 -15.64 -2.13
N ALA A 72 -5.49 -16.56 -1.52
CA ALA A 72 -6.05 -17.77 -0.94
C ALA A 72 -7.11 -17.48 0.15
N LYS A 73 -6.90 -16.46 1.00
CA LYS A 73 -7.92 -16.04 1.99
C LYS A 73 -9.14 -15.39 1.33
N LEU A 74 -8.97 -14.64 0.26
CA LEU A 74 -10.07 -14.04 -0.50
C LEU A 74 -10.92 -15.11 -1.23
N GLU A 75 -10.30 -16.20 -1.69
CA GLU A 75 -11.02 -17.36 -2.23
C GLU A 75 -11.81 -18.09 -1.13
N GLN A 76 -11.22 -18.24 0.06
CA GLN A 76 -11.88 -18.87 1.21
C GLN A 76 -13.02 -18.03 1.79
N TYR A 77 -12.88 -16.70 1.75
CA TYR A 77 -13.85 -15.73 2.28
C TYR A 77 -14.25 -14.71 1.21
N PRO A 78 -15.05 -15.11 0.20
CA PRO A 78 -15.46 -14.21 -0.87
C PRO A 78 -16.17 -12.97 -0.32
N GLU A 79 -15.83 -11.81 -0.89
CA GLU A 79 -16.41 -10.50 -0.55
C GLU A 79 -16.24 -10.05 0.91
N GLN A 80 -15.41 -10.74 1.70
CA GLN A 80 -15.14 -10.41 3.10
C GLN A 80 -13.68 -9.97 3.28
N LEU A 81 -13.29 -8.83 2.70
CA LEU A 81 -11.91 -8.34 2.74
C LEU A 81 -11.37 -8.24 4.18
N THR A 82 -12.13 -7.64 5.10
CA THR A 82 -11.72 -7.53 6.52
C THR A 82 -11.41 -8.88 7.13
N ARG A 83 -12.25 -9.89 6.87
CA ARG A 83 -12.03 -11.24 7.39
C ARG A 83 -10.78 -11.88 6.77
N ALA A 84 -10.62 -11.78 5.46
CA ALA A 84 -9.45 -12.29 4.76
C ALA A 84 -8.14 -11.67 5.30
N CYS A 85 -8.14 -10.35 5.55
CA CYS A 85 -7.01 -9.64 6.13
C CYS A 85 -6.71 -10.05 7.57
N VAL A 86 -7.74 -10.23 8.41
CA VAL A 86 -7.56 -10.70 9.80
C VAL A 86 -7.00 -12.12 9.84
N GLU A 87 -7.50 -13.02 8.99
CA GLU A 87 -6.97 -14.39 8.90
C GLU A 87 -5.53 -14.41 8.36
N LEU A 88 -5.19 -13.56 7.38
CA LEU A 88 -3.81 -13.38 6.95
C LEU A 88 -2.93 -12.85 8.09
N ALA A 89 -3.38 -11.85 8.85
CA ALA A 89 -2.61 -11.29 9.95
C ALA A 89 -2.33 -12.32 11.07
N LYS A 90 -3.29 -13.21 11.34
CA LYS A 90 -3.08 -14.36 12.24
C LYS A 90 -2.02 -15.32 11.71
N ASP A 91 -2.08 -15.67 10.42
CA ASP A 91 -1.07 -16.52 9.78
C ASP A 91 0.30 -15.84 9.82
N TRP A 92 0.36 -14.55 9.54
CA TRP A 92 1.58 -13.74 9.55
C TRP A 92 2.25 -13.77 10.92
N ARG A 93 1.47 -13.68 12.00
CA ARG A 93 1.98 -13.71 13.38
C ARG A 93 2.34 -15.11 13.88
N THR A 94 1.77 -16.17 13.31
CA THR A 94 2.00 -17.55 13.78
C THR A 94 3.06 -18.29 12.97
N ASP A 95 3.19 -18.00 11.68
CA ASP A 95 4.20 -18.60 10.80
C ASP A 95 5.61 -18.12 11.18
N ARG A 96 6.58 -19.04 11.21
CA ARG A 96 7.96 -18.76 11.61
C ARG A 96 8.70 -17.89 10.59
N TYR A 97 8.37 -18.01 9.32
CA TYR A 97 8.98 -17.26 8.24
C TYR A 97 8.32 -15.88 8.09
N LEU A 98 6.98 -15.82 8.14
CA LEU A 98 6.27 -14.56 7.92
C LEU A 98 6.56 -13.51 9.00
N ARG A 99 6.75 -13.91 10.27
CA ARG A 99 7.08 -12.98 11.37
C ARG A 99 8.38 -12.18 11.19
N ARG A 100 9.25 -12.58 10.26
CA ARG A 100 10.50 -11.88 9.96
C ARG A 100 10.33 -10.82 8.88
N LEU A 101 9.17 -10.78 8.22
CA LEU A 101 8.90 -9.82 7.17
C LEU A 101 8.58 -8.47 7.80
N GLU A 102 9.30 -7.44 7.36
CA GLU A 102 9.08 -6.04 7.78
C GLU A 102 8.15 -5.29 6.81
N ALA A 103 7.57 -6.01 5.85
CA ALA A 103 6.70 -5.42 4.84
C ALA A 103 5.39 -4.89 5.46
N MET A 104 4.89 -3.81 4.87
CA MET A 104 3.54 -3.29 5.12
C MET A 104 2.72 -3.38 3.84
N MET A 105 1.42 -3.59 3.99
CA MET A 105 0.48 -3.64 2.87
C MET A 105 -0.69 -2.70 3.08
N LEU A 106 -1.12 -2.03 2.01
CA LEU A 106 -2.40 -1.35 1.91
C LEU A 106 -3.29 -2.15 0.97
N VAL A 107 -4.50 -2.48 1.40
CA VAL A 107 -5.47 -3.23 0.61
C VAL A 107 -6.83 -2.55 0.67
N ALA A 108 -7.59 -2.60 -0.42
CA ALA A 108 -8.92 -2.00 -0.45
C ALA A 108 -9.84 -2.71 -1.44
N ASP A 109 -11.11 -2.84 -1.07
CA ASP A 109 -12.21 -3.24 -1.96
C ASP A 109 -13.22 -2.09 -2.09
N LYS A 110 -14.41 -2.34 -2.65
CA LYS A 110 -15.45 -1.32 -2.77
C LYS A 110 -15.90 -0.75 -1.41
N SER A 111 -15.80 -1.50 -0.32
CA SER A 111 -16.39 -1.16 0.98
C SER A 111 -15.37 -0.62 1.99
N VAL A 112 -14.19 -1.22 2.07
CA VAL A 112 -13.21 -0.96 3.14
C VAL A 112 -11.80 -0.80 2.60
N SER A 113 -10.99 0.00 3.28
CA SER A 113 -9.54 0.12 3.07
C SER A 113 -8.83 -0.33 4.35
N LEU A 114 -7.79 -1.14 4.25
CA LEU A 114 -7.09 -1.70 5.40
C LEU A 114 -5.58 -1.63 5.19
N ALA A 115 -4.85 -1.45 6.29
CA ALA A 115 -3.42 -1.67 6.37
C ALA A 115 -3.09 -2.91 7.17
N LEU A 116 -2.11 -3.66 6.68
CA LEU A 116 -1.56 -4.83 7.35
C LEU A 116 -0.08 -4.59 7.62
N THR A 117 0.36 -4.93 8.84
CA THR A 117 1.74 -4.79 9.29
C THR A 117 2.35 -6.15 9.61
N GLY A 118 3.68 -6.24 9.53
CA GLY A 118 4.43 -7.44 9.93
C GLY A 118 4.25 -7.86 11.40
N THR A 119 3.71 -6.98 12.25
CA THR A 119 3.35 -7.27 13.65
C THR A 119 1.99 -7.98 13.78
N GLY A 120 1.26 -8.13 12.68
CA GLY A 120 -0.06 -8.76 12.64
C GLY A 120 -1.21 -7.82 12.98
N ASP A 121 -1.03 -6.51 12.79
CA ASP A 121 -2.10 -5.53 12.98
C ASP A 121 -2.91 -5.36 11.70
N VAL A 122 -4.22 -5.16 11.85
CA VAL A 122 -5.15 -4.82 10.76
C VAL A 122 -5.83 -3.51 11.13
N LEU A 123 -5.54 -2.45 10.37
CA LEU A 123 -5.92 -1.08 10.70
C LEU A 123 -6.76 -0.48 9.58
N GLU A 124 -7.94 0.03 9.91
CA GLU A 124 -8.75 0.83 8.99
C GLU A 124 -8.32 2.31 9.09
N PRO A 125 -8.14 3.02 7.97
CA PRO A 125 -7.71 4.41 8.00
C PRO A 125 -8.82 5.32 8.53
N GLU A 126 -8.49 6.15 9.51
CA GLU A 126 -9.31 7.31 9.84
C GLU A 126 -9.44 8.22 8.61
N HIS A 127 -10.51 8.99 8.47
CA HIS A 127 -10.83 9.89 7.34
C HIS A 127 -10.43 9.40 5.92
N GLY A 128 -10.49 8.09 5.66
CA GLY A 128 -10.32 7.51 4.31
C GLY A 128 -8.91 7.57 3.71
N VAL A 129 -7.86 7.89 4.48
CA VAL A 129 -6.49 8.02 3.94
C VAL A 129 -5.46 7.31 4.81
N MET A 130 -4.55 6.57 4.17
CA MET A 130 -3.33 6.06 4.81
C MET A 130 -2.21 5.91 3.80
N ALA A 131 -0.96 5.99 4.26
CA ALA A 131 0.21 5.80 3.42
C ALA A 131 1.28 4.98 4.14
N ILE A 132 2.12 4.30 3.37
CA ILE A 132 3.23 3.48 3.83
C ILE A 132 4.48 3.74 2.98
N GLY A 133 5.64 3.32 3.50
CA GLY A 133 6.93 3.39 2.81
C GLY A 133 7.67 4.71 2.96
N SER A 134 8.75 4.87 2.19
CA SER A 134 9.79 5.88 2.43
C SER A 134 9.28 7.33 2.52
N GLY A 135 8.35 7.70 1.64
CA GLY A 135 7.71 9.01 1.59
C GLY A 135 6.28 9.00 2.14
N GLY A 136 5.87 7.93 2.83
CA GLY A 136 4.50 7.72 3.29
C GLY A 136 3.95 8.88 4.11
N ASN A 137 4.73 9.42 5.06
CA ASN A 137 4.28 10.54 5.89
C ASN A 137 3.99 11.82 5.09
N TYR A 138 4.77 12.10 4.05
CA TYR A 138 4.53 13.25 3.17
C TYR A 138 3.27 13.06 2.34
N ALA A 139 3.10 11.86 1.76
CA ALA A 139 1.90 11.51 0.99
C ALA A 139 0.64 11.54 1.89
N LEU A 140 0.73 11.01 3.10
CA LEU A 140 -0.35 11.02 4.08
C LEU A 140 -0.76 12.45 4.43
N ALA A 141 0.18 13.29 4.84
CA ALA A 141 -0.10 14.67 5.22
C ALA A 141 -0.73 15.46 4.05
N ALA A 142 -0.19 15.29 2.83
CA ALA A 142 -0.71 15.94 1.64
C ALA A 142 -2.13 15.46 1.28
N ALA A 143 -2.37 14.15 1.27
CA ALA A 143 -3.69 13.59 0.98
C ALA A 143 -4.72 14.03 2.01
N ARG A 144 -4.36 14.01 3.31
CA ARG A 144 -5.20 14.51 4.41
C ARG A 144 -5.63 15.95 4.21
N ALA A 145 -4.68 16.84 3.91
CA ALA A 145 -4.97 18.25 3.70
C ALA A 145 -5.89 18.51 2.49
N LEU A 146 -5.92 17.58 1.52
CA LEU A 146 -6.73 17.69 0.32
C LEU A 146 -8.12 17.01 0.45
N MET A 147 -8.38 16.29 1.54
CA MET A 147 -9.66 15.58 1.72
C MET A 147 -10.86 16.53 1.72
N ASP A 148 -10.72 17.74 2.28
CA ASP A 148 -11.77 18.75 2.36
C ASP A 148 -11.91 19.61 1.08
N SER A 149 -11.13 19.33 0.03
CA SER A 149 -11.23 20.03 -1.26
C SER A 149 -12.30 19.42 -2.18
N ASP A 150 -12.58 20.06 -3.32
CA ASP A 150 -13.48 19.51 -4.34
C ASP A 150 -12.87 18.38 -5.19
N LYS A 151 -11.65 17.96 -4.87
CA LYS A 151 -10.93 16.92 -5.64
C LYS A 151 -11.49 15.53 -5.42
N ASP A 152 -11.51 14.73 -6.48
CA ASP A 152 -11.85 13.32 -6.38
C ASP A 152 -10.71 12.47 -5.77
N ALA A 153 -10.99 11.20 -5.45
CA ALA A 153 -10.02 10.32 -4.80
C ALA A 153 -8.73 10.14 -5.61
N GLU A 154 -8.82 10.11 -6.95
CA GLU A 154 -7.66 9.92 -7.82
C GLU A 154 -6.83 11.19 -7.92
N GLU A 155 -7.48 12.34 -8.06
CA GLU A 155 -6.82 13.65 -8.04
C GLU A 155 -6.06 13.88 -6.72
N ILE A 156 -6.66 13.52 -5.59
CA ILE A 156 -6.00 13.59 -4.27
C ILE A 156 -4.79 12.66 -4.23
N ALA A 157 -4.95 11.38 -4.62
CA ALA A 157 -3.86 10.41 -4.60
C ALA A 157 -2.68 10.87 -5.50
N ARG A 158 -2.97 11.33 -6.73
CA ARG A 158 -1.96 11.88 -7.65
C ARG A 158 -1.24 13.07 -7.06
N LYS A 159 -1.98 14.04 -6.51
CA LYS A 159 -1.38 15.26 -5.96
C LYS A 159 -0.54 14.98 -4.70
N ALA A 160 -1.01 14.08 -3.84
CA ALA A 160 -0.28 13.64 -2.66
C ALA A 160 1.03 12.93 -3.01
N MET A 161 1.00 12.02 -3.99
CA MET A 161 2.20 11.35 -4.49
C MET A 161 3.18 12.32 -5.14
N GLN A 162 2.69 13.30 -5.91
CA GLN A 162 3.55 14.35 -6.48
C GLN A 162 4.27 15.14 -5.38
N ILE A 163 3.56 15.59 -4.35
CA ILE A 163 4.16 16.31 -3.22
C ILE A 163 5.19 15.42 -2.51
N ALA A 164 4.90 14.14 -2.32
CA ALA A 164 5.84 13.21 -1.74
C ALA A 164 7.12 13.05 -2.60
N SER A 165 6.99 13.01 -3.93
CA SER A 165 8.15 12.93 -4.84
C SER A 165 8.98 14.21 -4.90
N ASP A 166 8.37 15.37 -4.65
CA ASP A 166 9.06 16.65 -4.64
C ASP A 166 9.91 16.84 -3.36
N ILE A 167 9.58 16.10 -2.29
CA ILE A 167 10.20 16.23 -0.95
C ILE A 167 11.10 15.05 -0.62
N CYS A 168 10.65 13.82 -0.85
CA CYS A 168 11.34 12.61 -0.42
C CYS A 168 12.31 12.11 -1.50
N VAL A 169 13.61 12.12 -1.20
CA VAL A 169 14.67 11.60 -2.09
C VAL A 169 14.52 10.13 -2.48
N TYR A 170 13.67 9.37 -1.77
CA TYR A 170 13.39 7.95 -2.02
C TYR A 170 12.02 7.70 -2.69
N THR A 171 11.37 8.76 -3.21
CA THR A 171 10.10 8.69 -3.93
C THR A 171 10.25 9.42 -5.25
N ASN A 172 9.92 8.79 -6.37
CA ASN A 172 9.98 9.44 -7.69
C ASN A 172 8.58 9.76 -8.24
N ASN A 173 8.55 10.36 -9.44
CA ASN A 173 7.34 10.76 -10.15
C ASN A 173 6.77 9.68 -11.09
N ASN A 174 7.22 8.42 -10.97
CA ASN A 174 6.72 7.32 -11.78
C ASN A 174 5.64 6.54 -11.02
N PHE A 175 4.39 6.98 -11.16
CA PHE A 175 3.27 6.46 -10.39
C PHE A 175 2.53 5.32 -11.09
N VAL A 176 2.21 4.28 -10.32
CA VAL A 176 1.20 3.28 -10.64
C VAL A 176 -0.04 3.59 -9.80
N ILE A 177 -1.20 3.63 -10.43
CA ILE A 177 -2.46 4.00 -9.79
C ILE A 177 -3.51 2.97 -10.19
N GLU A 178 -4.21 2.44 -9.20
CA GLU A 178 -5.33 1.53 -9.37
C GLU A 178 -6.56 2.09 -8.65
N THR A 179 -7.72 1.99 -9.30
CA THR A 179 -8.98 2.62 -8.86
C THR A 179 -10.14 1.62 -8.88
N LEU A 180 -10.96 1.62 -7.85
CA LEU A 180 -12.25 0.90 -7.80
C LEU A 180 -13.38 1.87 -7.49
N ASP A 181 -14.58 1.53 -7.96
CA ASP A 181 -15.80 2.16 -7.47
C ASP A 181 -16.06 1.69 -6.03
N ALA A 182 -16.32 2.65 -5.16
CA ALA A 182 -16.69 2.41 -3.77
C ALA A 182 -18.22 2.29 -3.62
N ALA A 183 -18.65 1.47 -2.65
CA ALA A 183 -20.05 1.24 -2.32
C ALA A 183 -20.64 2.36 -1.44
#